data_AF-A0AAE9AAZ4-F1
#
_entry.id   AF-A0AAE9AAZ4-F1
#
_cell.length_a   1.000
_cell.length_b   1.000
_cell.length_c   1.000
_cell.angle_alpha   90.00
_cell.angle_beta   90.00
_cell.angle_gamma   90.00
#
_symmetry.space_group_name_H-M   'P 1'
#
loop_
_entity.id
_entity.type
_entity.pdbx_description
1 polymer ?
#
loop_
_entity_poly.entity_id
_entity_poly.type
_entity_poly.pdbx_seq_one_letter_code
_entity_poly.pdbx_strand_id
1 'polypeptide(L)'
;MKVLLVAGILLCCARIAAPAALNRKKRDEIDEEKVVENVNKLRRELAKGLKISNMHKVEYDDGLEVPDLCKEPPQKVKDKMEELKNEKSEQRLMEFFDTLEDLTVLSCLSPAKTTVACLRKTCKDTNVSGANCVCGGGNGSMKKGEPGSECDGEEDDGLCENSGSNLFTIGTILNLIAFYLVASFL
;
A
#
# COMPACT_ATOMS: atom_id res chain seq x y z
N MET A 1 -37.93 30.25 28.07
CA MET A 1 -36.72 30.35 27.23
C MET A 1 -35.56 31.04 27.96
N LYS A 2 -35.16 30.55 29.15
CA LYS A 2 -33.97 31.03 29.87
C LYS A 2 -33.11 29.88 30.43
N VAL A 3 -33.69 28.69 30.52
CA VAL A 3 -32.99 27.46 30.96
C VAL A 3 -32.13 26.83 29.85
N LEU A 4 -32.46 27.10 28.57
CA LEU A 4 -31.71 26.58 27.41
C LEU A 4 -30.36 27.31 27.17
N LEU A 5 -30.20 28.54 27.67
CA LEU A 5 -28.96 29.30 27.50
C LEU A 5 -27.85 28.85 28.47
N VAL A 6 -28.22 28.29 29.63
CA VAL A 6 -27.25 27.83 30.63
C VAL A 6 -26.68 26.45 30.25
N ALA A 7 -27.48 25.59 29.61
CA ALA A 7 -27.03 24.30 29.09
C ALA A 7 -26.06 24.43 27.90
N GLY A 8 -26.24 25.47 27.07
CA GLY A 8 -25.35 25.73 25.92
C GLY A 8 -23.93 26.18 26.32
N ILE A 9 -23.78 26.88 27.46
CA ILE A 9 -22.49 27.40 27.92
C ILE A 9 -21.65 26.30 28.60
N LEU A 10 -22.29 25.34 29.30
CA LEU A 10 -21.61 24.20 29.92
C LEU A 10 -21.06 23.18 28.90
N LEU A 11 -21.68 23.06 27.72
CA LEU A 11 -21.19 22.21 26.62
C LEU A 11 -19.96 22.77 25.89
N CYS A 12 -19.72 24.08 25.97
CA CYS A 12 -18.54 24.72 25.39
C CYS A 12 -17.28 24.52 26.25
N CYS A 13 -17.41 24.31 27.56
CA CYS A 13 -16.26 24.12 28.45
C CYS A 13 -15.66 22.70 28.38
N ALA A 14 -16.39 21.71 27.85
CA ALA A 14 -15.85 20.37 27.59
C ALA A 14 -14.92 20.33 26.35
N ARG A 15 -14.95 21.36 25.50
CA ARG A 15 -14.08 21.48 24.31
C ARG A 15 -12.76 22.23 24.58
N ILE A 16 -12.53 22.74 25.79
CA ILE A 16 -11.34 23.56 26.15
C ILE A 16 -10.46 22.88 27.22
N ALA A 17 -10.74 21.63 27.60
CA ALA A 17 -9.73 20.76 28.20
C ALA A 17 -8.78 20.27 27.10
N ALA A 18 -7.94 21.18 26.60
CA ALA A 18 -6.75 20.80 25.87
C ALA A 18 -5.88 19.94 26.79
N PRO A 19 -5.44 18.74 26.39
CA PRO A 19 -4.33 18.11 27.07
C PRO A 19 -3.07 18.92 26.74
N ALA A 20 -2.72 19.84 27.64
CA ALA A 20 -1.36 20.38 27.73
C ALA A 20 -0.45 19.29 28.32
N ALA A 21 -0.05 18.33 27.49
CA ALA A 21 1.06 17.39 27.64
C ALA A 21 0.87 16.35 26.52
N LEU A 22 1.66 16.30 25.46
CA LEU A 22 3.11 16.15 25.44
C LEU A 22 3.61 16.70 24.10
N ASN A 23 4.63 17.58 24.14
CA ASN A 23 5.65 17.60 23.10
C ASN A 23 6.46 16.28 23.20
N ARG A 24 5.80 15.14 23.03
CA ARG A 24 6.48 13.91 22.61
C ARG A 24 6.79 14.19 21.15
N LYS A 25 8.07 14.26 20.78
CA LYS A 25 8.45 14.01 19.38
C LYS A 25 7.63 12.80 18.93
N LYS A 26 6.70 12.97 17.96
CA LYS A 26 6.14 11.86 17.19
C LYS A 26 7.32 11.21 16.49
N ARG A 27 8.02 10.31 17.18
CA ARG A 27 9.04 9.46 16.60
C ARG A 27 8.39 8.10 16.40
N ASP A 28 8.36 7.70 15.13
CA ASP A 28 8.31 6.32 14.67
C ASP A 28 6.94 5.63 14.54
N GLU A 29 5.88 6.35 14.16
CA GLU A 29 4.70 5.71 13.51
C GLU A 29 4.91 5.76 11.99
N ILE A 30 4.65 4.65 11.29
CA ILE A 30 4.73 4.59 9.83
C ILE A 30 3.51 5.31 9.28
N ASP A 31 3.73 6.28 8.40
CA ASP A 31 2.67 6.98 7.69
C ASP A 31 2.27 6.11 6.48
N GLU A 32 1.23 5.30 6.66
CA GLU A 32 0.75 4.30 5.70
C GLU A 32 0.33 4.94 4.37
N GLU A 33 -0.40 6.05 4.43
CA GLU A 33 -0.83 6.81 3.24
C GLU A 33 0.38 7.28 2.44
N LYS A 34 1.37 7.84 3.12
CA LYS A 34 2.61 8.27 2.49
C LYS A 34 3.44 7.10 1.95
N VAL A 35 3.42 5.93 2.59
CA VAL A 35 4.08 4.73 2.05
C VAL A 35 3.42 4.33 0.74
N VAL A 36 2.09 4.18 0.74
CA VAL A 36 1.32 3.80 -0.44
C VAL A 36 1.53 4.80 -1.59
N GLU A 37 1.46 6.10 -1.30
CA GLU A 37 1.69 7.15 -2.29
C GLU A 37 3.08 7.02 -2.93
N ASN A 38 4.13 6.89 -2.13
CA ASN A 38 5.50 6.83 -2.64
C ASN A 38 5.76 5.55 -3.44
N VAL A 39 5.24 4.40 -2.98
CA VAL A 39 5.40 3.13 -3.69
C VAL A 39 4.66 3.15 -5.02
N ASN A 40 3.41 3.63 -5.05
CA ASN A 40 2.66 3.74 -6.30
C ASN A 40 3.27 4.76 -7.26
N LYS A 41 3.81 5.88 -6.76
CA LYS A 41 4.55 6.83 -7.59
C LYS A 41 5.76 6.17 -8.27
N LEU A 42 6.56 5.42 -7.51
CA LEU A 42 7.71 4.69 -8.07
C LEU A 42 7.26 3.65 -9.11
N ARG A 43 6.22 2.87 -8.81
CA ARG A 43 5.68 1.85 -9.72
C ARG A 43 5.20 2.47 -11.04
N ARG A 44 4.58 3.65 -10.98
CA ARG A 44 4.14 4.41 -12.16
C ARG A 44 5.30 4.91 -13.00
N GLU A 45 6.31 5.49 -12.35
CA GLU A 45 7.55 5.90 -13.04
C GLU A 45 8.23 4.70 -13.71
N LEU A 46 8.28 3.55 -13.03
CA LEU A 46 8.82 2.31 -13.57
C LEU A 46 8.00 1.79 -14.75
N ALA A 47 6.67 1.78 -14.63
CA ALA A 47 5.77 1.32 -15.69
C ALA A 47 5.94 2.15 -16.96
N LYS A 48 6.01 3.47 -16.83
CA LYS A 48 6.24 4.39 -17.96
C LYS A 48 7.65 4.26 -18.53
N GLY A 49 8.66 4.25 -17.66
CA GLY A 49 10.07 4.20 -18.06
C GLY A 49 10.45 2.90 -18.75
N LEU A 50 9.91 1.77 -18.28
CA LEU A 50 10.21 0.44 -18.80
C LEU A 50 9.12 -0.13 -19.72
N LYS A 51 8.05 0.63 -20.00
CA LYS A 51 6.89 0.19 -20.79
C LYS A 51 6.29 -1.11 -20.25
N ILE A 52 5.84 -1.10 -19.01
CA ILE A 52 5.20 -2.24 -18.35
C ILE A 52 3.69 -2.09 -18.43
N SER A 53 3.01 -3.01 -19.12
CA SER A 53 1.57 -2.89 -19.39
C SER A 53 0.65 -3.37 -18.26
N ASN A 54 1.16 -4.17 -17.31
CA ASN A 54 0.38 -4.85 -16.28
C ASN A 54 0.81 -4.52 -14.82
N MET A 55 1.33 -3.32 -14.57
CA MET A 55 1.76 -2.89 -13.23
C MET A 55 0.56 -2.57 -12.35
N HIS A 56 0.33 -3.31 -11.27
CA HIS A 56 -0.81 -3.05 -10.38
C HIS A 56 -0.53 -1.91 -9.41
N LYS A 57 -1.59 -1.22 -8.97
CA LYS A 57 -1.56 -0.33 -7.82
C LYS A 57 -1.48 -1.16 -6.55
N VAL A 58 -0.73 -0.68 -5.56
CA VAL A 58 -0.67 -1.31 -4.23
C VAL A 58 -1.51 -0.56 -3.22
N GLU A 59 -2.08 -1.30 -2.27
CA GLU A 59 -2.78 -0.79 -1.09
C GLU A 59 -2.05 -1.21 0.19
N TYR A 60 -2.27 -0.52 1.30
CA TYR A 60 -1.64 -0.92 2.56
C TYR A 60 -2.34 -2.16 3.14
N ASP A 61 -1.58 -3.13 3.64
CA ASP A 61 -2.08 -4.36 4.25
C ASP A 61 -1.36 -4.60 5.59
N ASP A 62 -2.05 -4.35 6.70
CA ASP A 62 -1.51 -4.55 8.05
C ASP A 62 -1.39 -6.03 8.45
N GLY A 63 -2.03 -6.93 7.69
CA GLY A 63 -1.98 -8.38 7.88
C GLY A 63 -0.80 -9.07 7.20
N LEU A 64 -0.09 -8.37 6.30
CA LEU A 64 1.07 -8.92 5.59
C LEU A 64 2.29 -9.02 6.51
N GLU A 65 2.89 -10.22 6.57
CA GLU A 65 4.08 -10.46 7.39
C GLU A 65 5.31 -9.73 6.82
N VAL A 66 5.90 -8.85 7.62
CA VAL A 66 7.12 -8.11 7.25
C VAL A 66 8.33 -8.72 7.96
N PRO A 67 9.37 -9.18 7.21
CA PRO A 67 10.58 -9.72 7.81
C PRO A 67 11.28 -8.75 8.77
N ASP A 68 11.75 -9.30 9.88
CA ASP A 68 12.46 -8.58 10.93
C ASP A 68 13.83 -8.06 10.45
N LEU A 69 13.98 -6.74 10.39
CA LEU A 69 15.21 -6.04 10.00
C LEU A 69 16.45 -6.39 10.81
N CYS A 70 16.26 -6.87 12.04
CA CYS A 70 17.36 -7.16 12.94
C CYS A 70 17.96 -8.55 12.72
N LYS A 71 17.40 -9.33 11.80
CA LYS A 71 17.93 -10.62 11.38
C LYS A 71 18.77 -10.41 10.11
N GLU A 72 19.84 -11.19 9.97
CA GLU A 72 20.60 -11.17 8.72
C GLU A 72 19.72 -11.63 7.54
N PRO A 73 19.88 -11.00 6.36
CA PRO A 73 19.18 -11.47 5.17
C PRO A 73 19.66 -12.90 4.83
N PRO A 74 18.78 -13.75 4.28
CA PRO A 74 19.15 -15.10 3.86
C PRO A 74 20.34 -15.09 2.88
N GLN A 75 21.21 -16.09 2.94
CA GLN A 75 22.42 -16.17 2.10
C GLN A 75 22.11 -16.05 0.61
N LYS A 76 21.01 -16.68 0.15
CA LYS A 76 20.50 -16.60 -1.23
C LYS A 76 20.31 -15.15 -1.73
N VAL A 77 19.96 -14.22 -0.84
CA VAL A 77 19.82 -12.80 -1.16
C VAL A 77 21.17 -12.15 -1.33
N LYS A 78 22.11 -12.44 -0.42
CA LYS A 78 23.48 -11.93 -0.49
C LYS A 78 24.15 -12.36 -1.80
N ASP A 79 24.01 -13.64 -2.16
CA ASP A 79 24.57 -14.21 -3.38
C ASP A 79 23.99 -13.52 -4.64
N LYS A 80 22.67 -13.36 -4.73
CA LYS A 80 22.02 -12.65 -5.84
C LYS A 80 22.37 -11.17 -5.93
N MET A 81 22.51 -10.48 -4.80
CA MET A 81 22.95 -9.07 -4.79
C MET A 81 24.39 -8.93 -5.31
N GLU A 82 25.24 -9.92 -5.05
CA GLU A 82 26.62 -9.95 -5.54
C GLU A 82 26.70 -10.24 -7.04
N GLU A 83 25.84 -11.13 -7.55
CA GLU A 83 25.67 -11.37 -9.00
C GLU A 83 25.32 -10.09 -9.77
N LEU A 84 24.51 -9.19 -9.17
CA LEU A 84 24.04 -7.97 -9.84
C LEU A 84 24.98 -6.78 -9.78
N LYS A 85 25.99 -6.80 -8.90
CA LYS A 85 26.92 -5.65 -8.75
C LYS A 85 27.68 -5.30 -10.03
N ASN A 86 27.75 -6.22 -10.99
CA ASN A 86 28.58 -6.08 -12.20
C ASN A 86 27.78 -6.04 -13.51
N GLU A 87 26.44 -6.00 -13.49
CA GLU A 87 25.63 -6.27 -14.69
C GLU A 87 24.60 -5.18 -15.03
N LYS A 88 24.53 -4.78 -16.30
CA LYS A 88 23.71 -3.67 -16.83
C LYS A 88 22.53 -4.10 -17.71
N SER A 89 22.24 -5.40 -17.82
CA SER A 89 21.17 -5.85 -18.71
C SER A 89 19.80 -5.64 -18.05
N GLU A 90 18.92 -4.88 -18.70
CA GLU A 90 17.54 -4.65 -18.23
C GLU A 90 16.77 -5.95 -18.02
N GLN A 91 17.01 -6.98 -18.85
CA GLN A 91 16.37 -8.30 -18.72
C GLN A 91 16.70 -9.00 -17.39
N ARG A 92 17.98 -9.03 -16.96
CA ARG A 92 18.33 -9.61 -15.66
C ARG A 92 17.89 -8.76 -14.47
N LEU A 93 17.80 -7.44 -14.64
CA LEU A 93 17.20 -6.58 -13.62
C LEU A 93 15.71 -6.93 -13.43
N MET A 94 15.01 -7.24 -14.53
CA MET A 94 13.63 -7.72 -14.49
C MET A 94 13.51 -9.10 -13.81
N GLU A 95 14.37 -10.07 -14.17
CA GLU A 95 14.41 -11.39 -13.51
C GLU A 95 14.79 -11.30 -12.02
N PHE A 96 15.60 -10.31 -11.65
CA PHE A 96 15.95 -10.07 -10.25
C PHE A 96 14.75 -9.63 -9.42
N PHE A 97 13.91 -8.72 -9.94
CA PHE A 97 12.69 -8.30 -9.24
C PHE A 97 11.74 -9.48 -9.00
N ASP A 98 11.62 -10.38 -9.99
CA ASP A 98 10.81 -11.58 -9.86
C ASP A 98 11.42 -12.60 -8.87
N THR A 99 12.75 -12.60 -8.66
CA THR A 99 13.39 -13.54 -7.72
C THR A 99 13.53 -13.04 -6.29
N LEU A 100 13.18 -11.77 -6.02
CA LEU A 100 13.27 -11.15 -4.70
C LEU A 100 12.00 -11.27 -3.86
N GLU A 101 11.14 -12.24 -4.21
CA GLU A 101 9.89 -12.54 -3.51
C GLU A 101 10.05 -12.35 -1.99
N ASP A 102 9.31 -11.35 -1.51
CA ASP A 102 8.98 -11.06 -0.11
C ASP A 102 10.14 -10.71 0.84
N LEU A 103 11.32 -10.38 0.33
CA LEU A 103 12.51 -10.17 1.16
C LEU A 103 12.77 -8.69 1.55
N THR A 104 12.44 -7.75 0.66
CA THR A 104 12.69 -6.30 0.84
C THR A 104 11.72 -5.46 0.01
N VAL A 105 11.86 -4.12 0.07
CA VAL A 105 11.09 -3.16 -0.75
C VAL A 105 11.23 -3.41 -2.25
N LEU A 106 12.27 -4.13 -2.68
CA LEU A 106 12.46 -4.50 -4.08
C LEU A 106 11.37 -5.47 -4.59
N SER A 107 10.72 -6.22 -3.69
CA SER A 107 9.52 -6.99 -4.04
C SER A 107 8.40 -6.11 -4.61
N CYS A 108 8.34 -4.84 -4.20
CA CYS A 108 7.37 -3.86 -4.68
C CYS A 108 7.59 -3.40 -6.13
N LEU A 109 8.62 -3.90 -6.81
CA LEU A 109 8.86 -3.60 -8.23
C LEU A 109 8.21 -4.65 -9.14
N SER A 110 7.78 -5.79 -8.59
CA SER A 110 7.05 -6.79 -9.36
C SER A 110 5.65 -6.27 -9.74
N PRO A 111 5.24 -6.33 -11.02
CA PRO A 111 3.96 -5.81 -11.50
C PRO A 111 2.73 -6.45 -10.89
N ALA A 112 2.83 -7.71 -10.45
CA ALA A 112 1.70 -8.46 -9.92
C ALA A 112 1.36 -8.13 -8.46
N LYS A 113 2.26 -7.48 -7.71
CA LYS A 113 2.01 -7.15 -6.30
C LYS A 113 0.91 -6.10 -6.17
N THR A 114 0.04 -6.28 -5.19
CA THR A 114 -1.17 -5.46 -4.96
C THR A 114 -1.28 -4.93 -3.55
N THR A 115 -0.44 -5.39 -2.61
CA THR A 115 -0.39 -4.84 -1.25
C THR A 115 1.02 -4.45 -0.84
N VAL A 116 1.14 -3.57 0.15
CA VAL A 116 2.39 -3.17 0.80
C VAL A 116 2.21 -3.13 2.32
N ALA A 117 3.22 -3.57 3.04
CA ALA A 117 3.27 -3.48 4.49
C ALA A 117 4.66 -3.11 4.96
N CYS A 118 4.77 -2.42 6.10
CA CYS A 118 6.05 -1.99 6.62
C CYS A 118 6.19 -2.27 8.13
N LEU A 119 7.41 -2.59 8.54
CA LEU A 119 7.79 -2.76 9.94
C LEU A 119 8.95 -1.83 10.26
N ARG A 120 8.75 -0.96 11.25
CA ARG A 120 9.79 -0.09 11.80
C ARG A 120 10.33 -0.70 13.09
N LYS A 121 11.64 -0.86 13.17
CA LYS A 121 12.28 -1.49 14.33
C LYS A 121 13.65 -0.91 14.62
N THR A 122 13.96 -0.84 15.91
CA THR A 122 15.31 -0.58 16.43
C THR A 122 15.93 -1.88 16.91
N CYS A 123 17.07 -2.24 16.35
CA CYS A 123 17.83 -3.43 16.71
C CYS A 123 18.63 -3.16 17.98
N LYS A 124 18.33 -3.92 19.05
CA LYS A 124 18.87 -3.71 20.39
C LYS A 124 20.41 -3.83 20.43
N ASP A 125 20.96 -4.74 19.64
CA ASP A 125 22.39 -5.07 19.69
C ASP A 125 23.26 -4.04 18.95
N THR A 126 22.70 -3.33 17.98
CA THR A 126 23.44 -2.39 17.11
C THR A 126 22.96 -0.95 17.22
N ASN A 127 21.86 -0.69 17.95
CA ASN A 127 21.13 0.59 17.97
C ASN A 127 20.71 1.11 16.58
N VAL A 128 20.73 0.25 15.56
CA VAL A 128 20.27 0.59 14.21
C VAL A 128 18.76 0.66 14.21
N SER A 129 18.19 1.79 13.76
CA SER A 129 16.75 1.94 13.55
C SER A 129 16.46 2.00 12.06
N GLY A 130 15.56 1.16 11.59
CA GLY A 130 15.16 1.11 10.18
C GLY A 130 13.68 0.81 10.01
N ALA A 131 13.18 0.98 8.79
CA ALA A 131 11.89 0.46 8.35
C ALA A 131 12.12 -0.50 7.18
N ASN A 132 11.53 -1.69 7.24
CA ASN A 132 11.42 -2.59 6.10
C ASN A 132 10.03 -2.43 5.53
N CYS A 133 9.91 -2.53 4.22
CA CYS A 133 8.61 -2.67 3.57
C CYS A 133 8.69 -3.85 2.62
N VAL A 134 7.61 -4.60 2.49
CA VAL A 134 7.47 -5.70 1.53
C VAL A 134 6.13 -5.56 0.82
N CYS A 135 6.04 -6.09 -0.39
CA CYS A 135 4.80 -6.10 -1.15
C CYS A 135 4.28 -7.51 -1.38
N GLY A 136 2.99 -7.70 -1.11
CA GLY A 136 2.27 -8.96 -1.20
C GLY A 136 1.26 -8.99 -2.33
N GLY A 137 0.52 -10.10 -2.40
CA GLY A 137 -0.49 -10.37 -3.43
C GLY A 137 0.11 -10.75 -4.79
N GLY A 138 -0.71 -11.40 -5.63
CA GLY A 138 -0.48 -11.69 -7.05
C GLY A 138 0.79 -12.47 -7.42
N ASN A 139 0.65 -13.40 -8.37
CA ASN A 139 1.79 -14.01 -9.05
C ASN A 139 1.64 -13.72 -10.53
N GLY A 140 2.63 -13.07 -11.13
CA GLY A 140 2.57 -12.69 -12.52
C GLY A 140 3.86 -12.05 -12.99
N SER A 141 4.28 -12.42 -14.20
CA SER A 141 5.46 -11.85 -14.83
C SER A 141 5.17 -10.45 -15.35
N MET A 142 6.23 -9.65 -15.45
CA MET A 142 6.19 -8.38 -16.14
C MET A 142 5.86 -8.56 -17.63
N LYS A 143 4.91 -7.77 -18.14
CA LYS A 143 4.56 -7.71 -19.56
C LYS A 143 4.98 -6.37 -20.15
N LYS A 144 5.60 -6.41 -21.33
CA LYS A 144 5.98 -5.19 -22.05
C LYS A 144 4.82 -4.70 -22.90
N GLY A 145 4.56 -3.40 -22.84
CA GLY A 145 3.50 -2.75 -23.62
C GLY A 145 3.27 -1.34 -23.13
N GLU A 146 2.25 -0.69 -23.70
CA GLU A 146 1.83 0.62 -23.21
C GLU A 146 1.32 0.48 -21.76
N PRO A 147 1.72 1.37 -20.83
CA PRO A 147 1.29 1.27 -19.44
C PRO A 147 -0.23 1.19 -19.30
N GLY A 148 -0.72 0.28 -18.45
CA GLY A 148 -2.14 0.05 -18.24
C GLY A 148 -2.86 -0.75 -19.34
N SER A 149 -2.23 -1.01 -20.49
CA SER A 149 -2.91 -1.68 -21.62
C SER A 149 -3.27 -3.15 -21.40
N GLU A 150 -2.72 -3.78 -20.37
CA GLU A 150 -3.04 -5.17 -19.99
C GLU A 150 -3.67 -5.26 -18.58
N CYS A 151 -4.34 -4.20 -18.14
CA CYS A 151 -5.19 -4.28 -16.96
C CYS A 151 -6.50 -4.99 -17.32
N ASP A 152 -6.96 -5.88 -16.44
CA ASP A 152 -8.25 -6.57 -16.59
C ASP A 152 -9.46 -5.64 -16.33
N GLY A 153 -9.20 -4.40 -15.88
CA GLY A 153 -10.21 -3.39 -15.55
C GLY A 153 -9.68 -1.96 -15.70
N GLU A 154 -10.06 -1.09 -14.77
CA GLU A 154 -9.63 0.32 -14.78
C GLU A 154 -8.13 0.46 -14.51
N GLU A 155 -7.56 1.55 -15.04
CA GLU A 155 -6.17 1.92 -14.82
C GLU A 155 -6.06 3.37 -14.34
N ASP A 156 -5.11 3.62 -13.43
CA ASP A 156 -4.78 4.91 -12.84
C ASP A 156 -3.36 5.35 -13.25
N ASP A 157 -3.29 6.04 -14.38
CA ASP A 157 -2.07 6.64 -14.94
C ASP A 157 -0.93 5.62 -15.13
N GLY A 158 -1.27 4.51 -15.79
CA GLY A 158 -0.41 3.38 -16.13
C GLY A 158 -0.37 2.27 -15.08
N LEU A 159 -1.18 2.36 -14.02
CA LEU A 159 -1.29 1.34 -12.97
C LEU A 159 -2.65 0.64 -13.00
N CYS A 160 -2.69 -0.69 -13.01
CA CYS A 160 -3.92 -1.46 -12.91
C CYS A 160 -4.54 -1.30 -11.53
N GLU A 161 -5.81 -0.89 -11.48
CA GLU A 161 -6.55 -0.89 -10.23
C GLU A 161 -7.09 -2.29 -9.98
N ASN A 162 -6.99 -2.74 -8.72
CA ASN A 162 -7.66 -3.96 -8.32
C ASN A 162 -9.15 -3.74 -8.56
N SER A 163 -9.70 -4.47 -9.54
CA SER A 163 -11.13 -4.49 -9.79
C SER A 163 -11.80 -5.22 -8.63
N GLY A 164 -11.94 -4.53 -7.50
CA GLY A 164 -12.86 -4.91 -6.43
C GLY A 164 -14.23 -4.94 -7.05
N SER A 165 -14.63 -6.11 -7.53
CA SER A 165 -15.83 -6.32 -8.33
C SER A 165 -17.02 -5.48 -7.84
N ASN A 166 -17.37 -4.44 -8.62
CA ASN A 166 -18.57 -3.60 -8.46
C ASN A 166 -19.90 -4.41 -8.50
N LEU A 167 -19.83 -5.73 -8.58
CA LEU A 167 -20.97 -6.64 -8.46
C LEU A 167 -21.67 -6.55 -7.10
N PHE A 168 -20.93 -6.30 -6.00
CA PHE A 168 -21.54 -6.17 -4.68
C PHE A 168 -22.32 -4.85 -4.50
N THR A 169 -21.84 -3.76 -5.10
CA THR A 169 -22.51 -2.45 -5.07
C THR A 169 -23.72 -2.41 -5.99
N ILE A 170 -23.65 -3.01 -7.19
CA ILE A 170 -24.81 -3.16 -8.08
C ILE A 170 -25.91 -4.02 -7.42
N GLY A 171 -25.53 -5.13 -6.78
CA GLY A 171 -26.49 -6.02 -6.10
C GLY A 171 -27.24 -5.34 -4.96
N THR A 172 -26.54 -4.53 -4.16
CA THR A 172 -27.14 -3.78 -3.05
C THR A 172 -28.02 -2.63 -3.53
N ILE A 173 -27.62 -1.90 -4.57
CA ILE A 173 -28.43 -0.82 -5.17
C ILE A 173 -29.72 -1.37 -5.79
N LEU A 174 -29.65 -2.46 -6.55
CA LEU A 174 -30.85 -3.08 -7.15
C LEU A 174 -31.82 -3.59 -6.08
N ASN A 175 -31.32 -4.12 -4.97
CA ASN A 175 -32.14 -4.59 -3.86
C ASN A 175 -32.84 -3.42 -3.14
N LEU A 176 -32.13 -2.31 -2.89
CA LEU A 176 -32.72 -1.10 -2.32
C LEU A 176 -33.79 -0.47 -3.23
N ILE A 177 -33.57 -0.46 -4.55
CA ILE A 177 -34.57 0.01 -5.52
C ILE A 177 -35.81 -0.89 -5.49
N ALA A 178 -35.63 -2.21 -5.45
CA ALA A 178 -36.75 -3.15 -5.37
C ALA A 178 -37.58 -2.96 -4.10
N PHE A 179 -36.94 -2.81 -2.94
CA PHE A 179 -37.63 -2.51 -1.68
C PHE A 179 -38.39 -1.18 -1.73
N TYR A 180 -37.77 -0.13 -2.28
CA TYR A 180 -38.41 1.18 -2.41
C TYR A 180 -39.65 1.12 -3.31
N LEU A 181 -39.57 0.40 -4.43
CA LEU A 181 -40.71 0.23 -5.34
C LEU A 181 -41.84 -0.52 -4.65
N VAL A 182 -41.58 -1.64 -3.99
CA VAL A 182 -42.61 -2.42 -3.26
C VAL A 182 -43.27 -1.58 -2.17
N ALA A 183 -42.50 -0.82 -1.39
CA ALA A 183 -43.02 0.07 -0.34
C ALA A 183 -43.82 1.26 -0.89
N SER A 184 -43.64 1.65 -2.16
CA SER A 184 -44.39 2.74 -2.80
C SER A 184 -45.76 2.31 -3.32
N PHE A 185 -46.02 1.00 -3.42
CA PHE A 185 -47.29 0.43 -3.88
C PHE A 185 -48.13 -0.20 -2.75
N LEU A 186 -47.66 -0.12 -1.50
CA LEU A 186 -48.29 -0.62 -0.27
C LEU A 186 -48.74 0.55 0.60
#